data_AF-A0A4P7XIL8-F1
#
_entry.id   AF-A0A4P7XIL8-F1
#
_cell.length_a   1.000
_cell.length_b   1.000
_cell.length_c   1.000
_cell.angle_alpha   90.00
_cell.angle_beta   90.00
_cell.angle_gamma   90.00
#
_symmetry.space_group_name_H-M   'P 1'
#
loop_
_entity.id
_entity.type
_entity.pdbx_description
1 polymer ?
#
loop_
_entity_poly.entity_id
_entity_poly.type
_entity_poly.pdbx_seq_one_letter_code
_entity_poly.pdbx_strand_id
1 'polypeptide(L)'
;MLESPEFAAFERELDFQHRVRSFFDGASELTESERQEQAKALADEVVQYEEVGKVSAAEALTLRLALVRIGEPDAVAAEKATSELLADYKERAERGMDEWQNRPNPVFEHYKQREADIVDEVMAMDEIPGGQTQSEYLRERLLEARIEARKAGTAPSP
;
A
#
# COMPACT_ATOMS: atom_id res chain seq x y z
N MET A 1 -6.36 -15.82 34.21
CA MET A 1 -6.71 -14.44 33.85
C MET A 1 -5.75 -14.03 32.75
N LEU A 2 -6.22 -13.87 31.51
CA LEU A 2 -5.40 -13.50 30.37
C LEU A 2 -5.35 -11.98 30.26
N GLU A 3 -4.64 -11.31 31.17
CA GLU A 3 -4.37 -9.86 31.08
C GLU A 3 -3.12 -9.62 30.20
N SER A 4 -3.13 -10.15 28.97
CA SER A 4 -2.07 -9.86 28.01
C SER A 4 -2.47 -8.63 27.17
N PRO A 5 -1.59 -7.63 26.98
CA PRO A 5 -1.84 -6.49 26.10
C PRO A 5 -2.22 -6.88 24.66
N GLU A 6 -1.69 -8.02 24.19
CA GLU A 6 -2.01 -8.57 22.86
C GLU A 6 -3.45 -9.06 22.77
N PHE A 7 -3.97 -9.66 23.84
CA PHE A 7 -5.35 -10.13 23.90
C PHE A 7 -6.33 -8.94 23.89
N ALA A 8 -6.03 -7.89 24.66
CA ALA A 8 -6.84 -6.66 24.65
C ALA A 8 -6.81 -5.94 23.29
N ALA A 9 -5.69 -6.00 22.55
CA ALA A 9 -5.61 -5.46 21.20
C ALA A 9 -6.46 -6.26 20.21
N PHE A 10 -6.42 -7.59 20.32
CA PHE A 10 -7.24 -8.48 19.50
C PHE A 10 -8.73 -8.30 19.76
N GLU A 11 -9.15 -8.16 21.02
CA GLU A 11 -10.55 -7.88 21.36
C GLU A 11 -11.05 -6.56 20.78
N ARG A 12 -10.24 -5.49 20.83
CA ARG A 12 -10.57 -4.20 20.20
C ARG A 12 -10.74 -4.31 18.69
N GLU A 13 -9.89 -5.13 18.05
CA GLU A 13 -9.96 -5.35 16.60
C GLU A 13 -11.23 -6.10 16.21
N LEU A 14 -11.63 -7.12 16.98
CA LEU A 14 -12.90 -7.83 16.78
C LEU A 14 -14.12 -6.93 17.01
N ASP A 15 -14.09 -6.11 18.07
CA ASP A 15 -15.15 -5.14 18.36
C ASP A 15 -15.32 -4.12 17.23
N PHE A 16 -14.21 -3.56 16.74
CA PHE A 16 -14.22 -2.64 15.61
C PHE A 16 -14.85 -3.28 14.36
N GLN A 17 -14.41 -4.50 13.98
CA GLN A 17 -14.97 -5.21 12.84
C GLN A 17 -16.48 -5.46 12.99
N HIS A 18 -16.89 -5.85 14.20
CA HIS A 18 -18.31 -6.04 14.51
C HIS A 18 -19.09 -4.75 14.36
N ARG A 19 -18.62 -3.62 14.92
CA ARG A 19 -19.30 -2.32 14.83
C ARG A 19 -19.37 -1.81 13.40
N VAL A 20 -18.31 -1.94 12.61
CA VAL A 20 -18.31 -1.58 11.17
C VAL A 20 -19.41 -2.36 10.45
N ARG A 21 -19.47 -3.68 10.64
CA ARG A 21 -20.46 -4.53 9.99
C ARG A 21 -21.88 -4.19 10.46
N SER A 22 -22.10 -4.07 11.77
CA SER A 22 -23.41 -3.69 12.33
C SER A 22 -23.90 -2.34 11.80
N PHE A 23 -22.99 -1.37 11.65
CA PHE A 23 -23.33 -0.09 11.06
C PHE A 23 -23.79 -0.24 9.60
N PHE A 24 -23.03 -0.95 8.76
CA PHE A 24 -23.41 -1.16 7.37
C PHE A 24 -24.73 -1.93 7.21
N ASP A 25 -24.95 -2.94 8.05
CA ASP A 25 -26.16 -3.76 8.02
C ASP A 25 -27.39 -3.00 8.54
N GLY A 26 -27.22 -2.14 9.56
CA GLY A 26 -28.31 -1.48 10.30
C GLY A 26 -28.47 0.02 10.06
N ALA A 27 -27.65 0.65 9.22
CA ALA A 27 -27.64 2.11 9.08
C ALA A 27 -29.03 2.68 8.74
N SER A 28 -29.80 2.02 7.87
CA SER A 28 -31.16 2.46 7.47
C SER A 28 -32.15 2.57 8.63
N GLU A 29 -31.91 1.86 9.73
CA GLU A 29 -32.76 1.85 10.92
C GLU A 29 -32.41 2.98 11.90
N LEU A 30 -31.23 3.61 11.73
CA LEU A 30 -30.79 4.74 12.56
C LEU A 30 -31.47 6.04 12.14
N THR A 31 -31.56 6.98 13.08
CA THR A 31 -31.86 8.37 12.74
C THR A 31 -30.71 9.00 11.96
N GLU A 32 -30.97 10.10 11.25
CA GLU A 32 -29.94 10.85 10.51
C GLU A 32 -28.76 11.26 11.42
N SER A 33 -29.06 11.80 12.61
CA SER A 33 -28.05 12.21 13.57
C SER A 33 -27.20 11.04 14.08
N GLU A 34 -27.82 9.92 14.44
CA GLU A 34 -27.09 8.73 14.91
C GLU A 34 -26.22 8.13 13.80
N ARG A 35 -26.72 8.11 12.57
CA ARG A 35 -26.00 7.62 11.40
C ARG A 35 -24.76 8.46 11.12
N GLN A 36 -24.89 9.79 11.17
CA GLN A 36 -23.77 10.73 11.02
C GLN A 36 -22.72 10.53 12.12
N GLU A 37 -23.16 10.46 13.38
CA GLU A 37 -22.26 10.32 14.53
C GLU A 37 -21.48 8.99 14.48
N GLN A 38 -22.18 7.89 14.21
CA GLN A 38 -21.55 6.57 14.10
C GLN A 38 -20.62 6.48 12.87
N ALA A 39 -21.04 7.02 11.72
CA ALA A 39 -20.19 7.05 10.52
C ALA A 39 -18.88 7.80 10.78
N LYS A 40 -18.96 8.94 11.49
CA LYS A 40 -17.79 9.74 11.86
C LYS A 40 -16.87 9.00 12.82
N ALA A 41 -17.43 8.41 13.89
CA ALA A 41 -16.64 7.65 14.86
C ALA A 41 -15.90 6.47 14.20
N LEU A 42 -16.59 5.72 13.33
CA LEU A 42 -15.97 4.64 12.57
C LEU A 42 -14.89 5.15 11.61
N ALA A 43 -15.11 6.30 10.96
CA ALA A 43 -14.12 6.88 10.05
C ALA A 43 -12.84 7.30 10.79
N ASP A 44 -12.97 7.89 11.99
CA ASP A 44 -11.83 8.27 12.82
C ASP A 44 -11.04 7.04 13.29
N GLU A 45 -11.73 5.94 13.63
CA GLU A 45 -11.07 4.68 13.98
C GLU A 45 -10.36 4.04 12.78
N VAL A 46 -10.96 4.07 11.58
CA VAL A 46 -10.30 3.57 10.35
C VAL A 46 -8.96 4.29 10.12
N VAL A 47 -8.89 5.60 10.38
CA VAL A 47 -7.62 6.36 10.29
C VAL A 47 -6.59 5.81 11.26
N GLN A 48 -6.96 5.55 12.51
CA GLN A 48 -6.04 4.99 13.50
C GLN A 48 -5.54 3.60 13.08
N TYR A 49 -6.42 2.73 12.57
CA TYR A 49 -6.05 1.41 12.08
C TYR A 49 -5.15 1.47 10.83
N GLU A 50 -5.34 2.47 9.96
CA GLU A 50 -4.43 2.72 8.82
C GLU A 50 -3.04 3.15 9.32
N GLU A 51 -2.97 4.10 10.25
CA GLU A 51 -1.70 4.64 10.78
C GLU A 51 -0.82 3.57 11.45
N VAL A 52 -1.45 2.61 12.14
CA VAL A 52 -0.74 1.47 12.75
C VAL A 52 -0.53 0.28 11.81
N GLY A 53 -0.88 0.40 10.53
CA GLY A 53 -0.67 -0.63 9.51
C GLY A 53 -1.56 -1.87 9.67
N LYS A 54 -2.69 -1.75 10.38
CA LYS A 54 -3.67 -2.82 10.58
C LYS A 54 -4.66 -2.94 9.42
N VAL A 55 -4.89 -1.83 8.72
CA VAL A 55 -5.68 -1.75 7.50
C VAL A 55 -4.82 -1.07 6.44
N SER A 56 -4.85 -1.56 5.20
CA SER A 56 -4.12 -0.91 4.12
C SER A 56 -4.76 0.43 3.73
N ALA A 57 -3.99 1.34 3.14
CA ALA A 57 -4.52 2.63 2.68
C ALA A 57 -5.71 2.46 1.70
N ALA A 58 -5.70 1.42 0.84
CA ALA A 58 -6.78 1.17 -0.11
C ALA A 58 -8.07 0.67 0.58
N GLU A 59 -7.94 -0.19 1.58
CA GLU A 59 -9.07 -0.67 2.39
C GLU A 59 -9.64 0.48 3.25
N ALA A 60 -8.78 1.28 3.88
CA ALA A 60 -9.16 2.43 4.67
C ALA A 60 -9.93 3.46 3.83
N LEU A 61 -9.42 3.79 2.64
CA LEU A 61 -10.10 4.68 1.68
C LEU A 61 -11.48 4.12 1.31
N THR A 62 -11.57 2.84 0.97
CA THR A 62 -12.84 2.20 0.58
C THR A 62 -13.88 2.28 1.70
N LEU A 63 -13.48 1.97 2.93
CA LEU A 63 -14.36 2.06 4.10
C LEU A 63 -14.80 3.50 4.36
N ARG A 64 -13.88 4.46 4.37
CA ARG A 64 -14.19 5.88 4.63
C ARG A 64 -15.11 6.47 3.56
N LEU A 65 -14.93 6.11 2.28
CA LEU A 65 -15.85 6.49 1.21
C LEU A 65 -17.27 5.95 1.44
N ALA A 66 -17.39 4.69 1.86
CA ALA A 66 -18.68 4.09 2.17
C ALA A 66 -19.34 4.75 3.39
N LEU A 67 -18.56 5.04 4.44
CA LEU A 67 -19.03 5.74 5.64
C LEU A 67 -19.53 7.15 5.33
N VAL A 68 -18.82 7.92 4.49
CA VAL A 68 -19.27 9.26 4.04
C VAL A 68 -20.61 9.16 3.32
N ARG A 69 -20.74 8.24 2.35
CA ARG A 69 -21.98 8.10 1.57
C ARG A 69 -23.19 7.68 2.38
N ILE A 70 -22.97 6.89 3.42
CA ILE A 70 -24.05 6.44 4.30
C ILE A 70 -24.35 7.50 5.34
N GLY A 71 -23.32 8.10 5.95
CA GLY A 71 -23.46 9.06 7.04
C GLY A 71 -23.99 10.42 6.59
N GLU A 72 -23.61 10.91 5.40
CA GLU A 72 -23.99 12.24 4.93
C GLU A 72 -25.31 12.21 4.11
N PRO A 73 -26.40 12.77 4.63
CA PRO A 73 -27.70 12.80 3.94
C PRO A 73 -27.76 13.78 2.76
N ASP A 74 -26.95 14.84 2.75
CA ASP A 74 -26.86 15.75 1.61
C ASP A 74 -25.92 15.16 0.55
N ALA A 75 -26.49 14.75 -0.58
CA ALA A 75 -25.73 14.20 -1.71
C ALA A 75 -24.62 15.14 -2.22
N VAL A 76 -24.81 16.47 -2.15
CA VAL A 76 -23.79 17.43 -2.58
C VAL A 76 -22.64 17.47 -1.57
N ALA A 77 -22.96 17.47 -0.28
CA ALA A 77 -21.96 17.40 0.78
C ALA A 77 -21.19 16.06 0.76
N ALA A 78 -21.88 14.94 0.52
CA ALA A 78 -21.29 13.61 0.44
C ALA A 78 -20.30 13.49 -0.73
N GLU A 79 -20.66 14.03 -1.90
CA GLU A 79 -19.80 14.04 -3.09
C GLU A 79 -18.58 14.92 -2.89
N LYS A 80 -18.76 16.09 -2.25
CA LYS A 80 -17.66 16.98 -1.89
C LYS A 80 -16.68 16.28 -0.95
N ALA A 81 -17.17 15.69 0.14
CA ALA A 81 -16.33 14.97 1.11
C ALA A 81 -15.61 13.75 0.48
N THR A 82 -16.30 13.03 -0.41
CA THR A 82 -15.72 11.93 -1.20
C THR A 82 -14.57 12.42 -2.08
N SER A 83 -14.76 13.55 -2.78
CA SER A 83 -13.75 14.14 -3.66
C SER A 83 -12.53 14.63 -2.89
N GLU A 84 -12.75 15.29 -1.75
CA GLU A 84 -11.68 15.74 -0.85
C GLU A 84 -10.86 14.56 -0.31
N LEU A 85 -11.53 13.46 0.08
CA LEU A 85 -10.87 12.25 0.55
C LEU A 85 -10.01 11.59 -0.54
N LEU A 86 -10.52 11.49 -1.77
CA LEU A 86 -9.76 10.94 -2.90
C LEU A 86 -8.53 11.80 -3.21
N ALA A 87 -8.67 13.13 -3.15
CA ALA A 87 -7.57 14.05 -3.37
C ALA A 87 -6.47 13.89 -2.31
N ASP A 88 -6.83 13.78 -1.03
CA ASP A 88 -5.87 13.58 0.07
C ASP A 88 -5.07 12.26 -0.09
N TYR A 89 -5.75 11.15 -0.37
CA TYR A 89 -5.06 9.87 -0.59
C TYR A 89 -4.16 9.89 -1.82
N LYS A 90 -4.59 10.58 -2.88
CA LYS A 90 -3.77 10.77 -4.07
C LYS A 90 -2.50 11.56 -3.75
N GLU A 91 -2.62 12.68 -3.04
CA GLU A 91 -1.47 13.49 -2.66
C GLU A 91 -0.50 12.73 -1.74
N ARG A 92 -1.03 11.96 -0.77
CA ARG A 92 -0.22 11.09 0.12
C ARG A 92 0.50 10.01 -0.68
N ALA A 93 -0.16 9.39 -1.66
CA ALA A 93 0.44 8.38 -2.52
C ALA A 93 1.53 8.97 -3.43
N GLU A 94 1.28 10.14 -4.04
CA GLU A 94 2.26 10.87 -4.86
C GLU A 94 3.49 11.24 -4.03
N ARG A 95 3.29 11.79 -2.83
CA ARG A 95 4.38 12.11 -1.91
C ARG A 95 5.18 10.87 -1.49
N GLY A 96 4.50 9.77 -1.18
CA GLY A 96 5.17 8.51 -0.86
C GLY A 96 5.97 7.96 -2.04
N MET A 97 5.47 8.12 -3.26
CA MET A 97 6.19 7.75 -4.48
C MET A 97 7.42 8.65 -4.70
N ASP A 98 7.27 9.97 -4.55
CA ASP A 98 8.37 10.92 -4.66
C ASP A 98 9.45 10.66 -3.60
N GLU A 99 9.06 10.40 -2.35
CA GLU A 99 9.99 10.01 -1.29
C GLU A 99 10.71 8.69 -1.61
N TRP A 100 9.99 7.70 -2.13
CA TRP A 100 10.58 6.44 -2.54
C TRP A 100 11.58 6.61 -3.69
N GLN A 101 11.23 7.41 -4.70
CA GLN A 101 12.11 7.70 -5.85
C GLN A 101 13.36 8.50 -5.44
N ASN A 102 13.21 9.46 -4.52
CA ASN A 102 14.30 10.33 -4.07
C ASN A 102 15.12 9.75 -2.92
N ARG A 103 14.75 8.60 -2.36
CA ARG A 103 15.56 7.90 -1.36
C ARG A 103 16.80 7.33 -2.05
N PRO A 104 18.01 7.79 -1.68
CA PRO A 104 19.23 7.14 -2.15
C PRO A 104 19.16 5.68 -1.70
N ASN A 105 19.20 4.77 -2.66
CA ASN A 105 19.30 3.34 -2.37
C ASN A 105 20.67 2.88 -2.87
N PRO A 106 21.72 2.94 -2.02
CA PRO A 106 23.09 2.59 -2.40
C PRO A 106 23.18 1.18 -3.00
N VAL A 107 22.28 0.28 -2.61
CA VAL A 107 22.25 -1.09 -3.12
C VAL A 107 21.56 -1.18 -4.48
N PHE A 108 20.55 -0.34 -4.75
CA PHE A 108 19.97 -0.18 -6.09
C PHE A 108 20.96 0.49 -7.05
N GLU A 109 21.67 1.53 -6.61
CA GLU A 109 22.75 2.15 -7.38
C GLU A 109 23.85 1.14 -7.72
N HIS A 110 24.27 0.32 -6.74
CA HIS A 110 25.22 -0.77 -6.98
C HIS A 110 24.67 -1.81 -7.97
N TYR A 111 23.39 -2.15 -7.89
CA TYR A 111 22.74 -3.02 -8.88
C TYR A 111 22.74 -2.41 -10.29
N LYS A 112 22.41 -1.12 -10.42
CA LYS A 112 22.44 -0.40 -11.71
C LYS A 112 23.84 -0.35 -12.30
N GLN A 113 24.85 -0.11 -11.46
CA GLN A 113 26.25 -0.19 -11.88
C GLN A 113 26.60 -1.61 -12.34
N ARG A 114 26.16 -2.64 -11.59
CA ARG A 114 26.41 -4.04 -11.96
C ARG A 114 25.75 -4.43 -13.27
N GLU A 115 24.56 -3.92 -13.58
CA GLU A 115 23.92 -4.12 -14.89
C GLU A 115 24.75 -3.51 -16.02
N ALA A 116 25.28 -2.29 -15.83
CA ALA A 116 26.13 -1.62 -16.82
C ALA A 116 27.43 -2.41 -17.04
N ASP A 117 28.09 -2.83 -15.96
CA ASP A 117 29.31 -3.63 -16.03
C ASP A 117 29.07 -4.97 -16.77
N ILE A 118 27.93 -5.63 -16.54
CA ILE A 118 27.55 -6.87 -17.25
C ILE A 118 27.35 -6.62 -18.75
N VAL A 119 26.73 -5.52 -19.13
CA VAL A 119 26.58 -5.15 -20.54
C VAL A 119 27.95 -4.93 -21.17
N ASP A 120 28.82 -4.16 -20.53
CA ASP A 120 30.17 -3.87 -21.04
C ASP A 120 31.02 -5.16 -21.12
N GLU A 121 30.96 -6.01 -20.08
CA GLU A 121 31.60 -7.34 -20.04
C GLU A 121 31.16 -8.18 -21.24
N VAL A 122 29.85 -8.35 -21.46
CA VAL A 122 29.31 -9.25 -22.50
C VAL A 122 29.51 -8.68 -23.91
N MET A 123 29.43 -7.36 -24.08
CA MET A 123 29.64 -6.71 -25.38
C MET A 123 31.12 -6.74 -25.81
N ALA A 124 32.05 -6.79 -24.85
CA ALA A 124 33.49 -6.90 -25.12
C ALA A 124 33.99 -8.35 -25.34
N MET A 125 33.12 -9.36 -25.21
CA MET A 125 33.51 -10.75 -25.39
C MET A 125 33.61 -11.15 -26.86
N ASP A 126 34.78 -11.63 -27.25
CA ASP A 126 35.03 -12.20 -28.58
C ASP A 126 34.43 -13.61 -28.75
N GLU A 127 34.28 -14.36 -27.65
CA GLU A 127 33.69 -15.71 -27.62
C GLU A 127 32.74 -15.86 -26.44
N ILE A 128 31.52 -16.37 -26.71
CA ILE A 128 30.47 -16.55 -25.70
C ILE A 128 30.48 -17.99 -25.16
N PRO A 129 30.56 -18.19 -23.83
CA PRO A 129 30.56 -19.50 -23.20
C PRO A 129 29.32 -20.34 -23.56
N GLY A 130 29.49 -21.66 -23.57
CA GLY A 130 28.36 -22.60 -23.69
C GLY A 130 27.69 -22.63 -25.05
N GLY A 131 28.28 -22.01 -26.09
CA GLY A 131 27.72 -21.97 -27.45
C GLY A 131 26.47 -21.11 -27.57
N GLN A 132 26.19 -20.26 -26.58
CA GLN A 132 25.08 -19.33 -26.59
C GLN A 132 25.35 -18.15 -27.53
N THR A 133 24.29 -17.48 -27.98
CA THR A 133 24.42 -16.16 -28.60
C THR A 133 24.72 -15.10 -27.54
N GLN A 134 25.40 -14.01 -27.93
CA GLN A 134 25.72 -12.89 -27.03
C GLN A 134 24.49 -12.33 -26.31
N SER A 135 23.34 -12.28 -27.00
CA SER A 135 22.07 -11.81 -26.42
C SER A 135 21.48 -12.78 -25.39
N GLU A 136 21.60 -14.09 -25.60
CA GLU A 136 21.16 -15.11 -24.64
C GLU A 136 22.00 -15.05 -23.36
N TYR A 137 23.32 -14.95 -23.52
CA TYR A 137 24.25 -14.84 -22.41
C TYR A 137 24.07 -13.55 -21.62
N LEU A 138 23.85 -12.41 -22.31
CA LEU A 138 23.53 -11.14 -21.66
C LEU A 138 22.26 -11.24 -20.81
N ARG A 139 21.21 -11.86 -21.36
CA ARG A 139 19.93 -12.02 -20.67
C ARG A 139 20.08 -12.89 -19.42
N GLU A 140 20.85 -13.97 -19.49
CA GLU A 140 21.15 -14.84 -18.35
C GLU A 140 21.86 -14.06 -17.24
N ARG A 141 22.93 -13.35 -17.58
CA ARG A 141 23.74 -12.56 -16.62
C ARG A 141 22.95 -11.44 -15.94
N LEU A 142 22.10 -10.74 -16.69
CA LEU A 142 21.19 -9.73 -16.13
C LEU A 142 20.13 -10.35 -15.22
N LEU A 143 19.64 -11.53 -15.55
CA LEU A 143 18.69 -12.26 -14.71
C LEU A 143 19.32 -12.70 -13.39
N GLU A 144 20.56 -13.19 -13.41
CA GLU A 144 21.33 -13.54 -12.21
C GLU A 144 21.51 -12.32 -11.29
N ALA A 145 21.99 -11.19 -11.83
CA ALA A 145 22.15 -9.95 -11.08
C ALA A 145 20.83 -9.46 -10.45
N ARG A 146 19.71 -9.62 -11.16
CA ARG A 146 18.38 -9.29 -10.64
C ARG A 146 17.92 -10.24 -9.53
N ILE A 147 18.23 -11.54 -9.63
CA ILE A 147 17.94 -12.51 -8.56
C ILE A 147 18.75 -12.18 -7.30
N GLU A 148 20.02 -11.82 -7.45
CA GLU A 148 20.88 -11.40 -6.35
C GLU A 148 20.38 -10.12 -5.68
N ALA A 149 20.01 -9.10 -6.46
CA ALA A 149 19.40 -7.88 -5.95
C ALA A 149 18.07 -8.16 -5.21
N ARG A 150 17.23 -9.06 -5.73
CA ARG A 150 15.99 -9.45 -5.04
C ARG A 150 16.27 -10.12 -3.69
N LYS A 151 17.26 -11.02 -3.62
CA LYS A 151 17.66 -11.67 -2.35
C LYS A 151 18.20 -10.65 -1.34
N ALA A 152 18.80 -9.56 -1.81
CA ALA A 152 19.24 -8.43 -0.99
C ALA A 152 18.10 -7.44 -0.63
N GLY A 153 16.86 -7.68 -1.07
CA GLY A 153 15.69 -6.84 -0.77
C GLY A 153 15.58 -5.56 -1.61
N THR A 154 16.21 -5.51 -2.79
CA THR A 154 16.49 -4.24 -3.50
C THR A 154 15.99 -4.18 -4.95
N ALA A 155 15.22 -5.17 -5.40
CA ALA A 155 14.55 -5.11 -6.70
C ALA A 155 13.14 -4.49 -6.57
N PRO A 156 12.71 -3.59 -7.48
CA PRO A 156 11.33 -3.11 -7.50
C PRO A 156 10.36 -4.27 -7.75
N SER A 157 9.24 -4.28 -7.03
CA SER A 157 8.10 -5.14 -7.35
C SER A 157 7.51 -4.73 -8.70
N PRO A 158 7.01 -5.70 -9.50
CA PRO A 158 6.35 -5.41 -10.77
C PRO A 158 5.07 -4.59 -10.59
#